data_AF-A0A518EYJ6-F1
#
_entry.id   AF-A0A518EYJ6-F1
#
_cell.length_a   1.000
_cell.length_b   1.000
_cell.length_c   1.000
_cell.angle_alpha   90.00
_cell.angle_beta   90.00
_cell.angle_gamma   90.00
#
_symmetry.space_group_name_H-M   'P 1'
#
loop_
_entity.id
_entity.type
_entity.pdbx_description
1 polymer ?
#
loop_
_entity_poly.entity_id
_entity_poly.type
_entity_poly.pdbx_seq_one_letter_code
_entity_poly.pdbx_strand_id
1 'polypeptide(L)' 'MASYTAELDTVSHIVQVVITEDDGSEHDYQFDFDPRTGRWEFSERDLLERDFGEDWVDDLEEEIERLIETGVEASQDEEE' A
#
# COMPACT_ATOMS: atom_id res chain seq x y z
N MET A 1 16.53 -11.27 -1.32
CA MET A 1 15.04 -11.27 -1.26
C MET A 1 14.63 -9.91 -0.75
N ALA A 2 13.62 -9.28 -1.33
CA ALA A 2 13.13 -7.99 -0.82
C ALA A 2 12.11 -8.22 0.29
N SER A 3 12.14 -7.34 1.29
CA SER A 3 11.13 -7.24 2.33
C SER A 3 10.36 -5.94 2.13
N TYR A 4 9.09 -5.91 2.51
CA TYR A 4 8.31 -4.67 2.51
C TYR A 4 7.69 -4.41 3.88
N THR A 5 7.41 -3.14 4.16
CA THR A 5 6.63 -2.70 5.32
C THR A 5 5.55 -1.75 4.82
N ALA A 6 4.29 -2.03 5.13
CA ALA A 6 3.16 -1.17 4.80
C ALA A 6 2.58 -0.55 6.07
N GLU A 7 2.37 0.76 6.07
CA GLU A 7 1.78 1.51 7.18
C GLU A 7 0.64 2.41 6.67
N LEU A 8 -0.51 2.34 7.34
CA LEU A 8 -1.67 3.17 7.06
C LEU A 8 -1.59 4.49 7.85
N ASP A 9 -1.62 5.61 7.14
CA ASP A 9 -1.84 6.93 7.72
C ASP A 9 -3.31 7.33 7.55
N THR A 10 -4.10 7.16 8.62
CA THR A 10 -5.55 7.48 8.59
C THR A 10 -5.84 8.97 8.51
N VAL A 11 -4.88 9.84 8.84
CA VAL A 11 -5.06 11.29 8.81
C VAL A 11 -4.95 11.83 7.39
N SER A 12 -3.98 11.32 6.65
CA SER A 12 -3.69 11.73 5.27
C SER A 12 -4.37 10.83 4.24
N HIS A 13 -4.90 9.68 4.66
CA HIS A 13 -5.49 8.63 3.82
C HIS A 13 -4.48 8.13 2.78
N ILE A 14 -3.29 7.78 3.28
CA ILE A 14 -2.17 7.29 2.47
C ILE A 14 -1.66 6.00 3.09
N VAL A 15 -1.45 4.97 2.27
CA VAL A 15 -0.67 3.79 2.65
C VAL A 15 0.77 4.00 2.21
N GLN A 16 1.69 4.03 3.17
CA GLN A 16 3.12 4.13 2.93
C GLN A 16 3.72 2.74 2.88
N VAL A 17 4.37 2.40 1.79
CA VAL A 17 5.07 1.13 1.62
C VAL A 17 6.55 1.38 1.44
N VAL A 18 7.37 0.79 2.30
CA VAL A 18 8.82 0.82 2.19
C VAL A 18 9.30 -0.56 1.77
N ILE A 19 9.90 -0.65 0.60
CA ILE A 19 10.51 -1.89 0.09
C ILE A 19 12.02 -1.81 0.35
N THR A 20 12.55 -2.79 1.07
CA THR A 20 13.98 -2.95 1.34
C THR A 20 14.53 -4.13 0.54
N GLU A 21 15.41 -3.82 -0.40
CA GLU A 21 16.11 -4.82 -1.21
C GLU A 21 17.30 -5.45 -0.47
N ASP A 22 17.79 -6.58 -0.99
CA ASP A 22 18.94 -7.31 -0.43
C ASP A 22 20.24 -6.49 -0.45
N ASP A 23 20.38 -5.56 -1.40
CA ASP A 23 21.51 -4.65 -1.51
C ASP A 23 21.47 -3.51 -0.48
N GLY A 24 20.38 -3.44 0.31
CA GLY A 24 20.15 -2.36 1.29
C GLY A 24 19.59 -1.08 0.68
N SER A 25 19.16 -1.12 -0.59
CA SER A 25 18.42 -0.04 -1.21
C SER A 25 16.98 -0.03 -0.71
N GLU A 26 16.49 1.16 -0.35
CA GLU A 26 15.13 1.38 0.13
C GLU A 26 14.35 2.19 -0.90
N HIS A 27 13.14 1.74 -1.21
CA HIS A 27 12.22 2.43 -2.11
C HIS A 27 10.94 2.76 -1.36
N ASP A 28 10.60 4.04 -1.31
CA ASP A 28 9.35 4.52 -0.73
C ASP A 28 8.26 4.64 -1.80
N TYR A 29 7.12 4.03 -1.52
CA TYR A 29 5.91 4.10 -2.32
C TYR A 29 4.78 4.65 -1.45
N GLN A 30 3.98 5.52 -2.05
CA GLN A 30 2.84 6.13 -1.38
C GLN A 30 1.60 5.89 -2.21
N PHE A 31 0.61 5.25 -1.60
CA PHE A 31 -0.67 4.95 -2.23
C PHE A 31 -1.72 5.84 -1.60
N ASP A 32 -2.14 6.86 -2.33
CA ASP A 32 -3.32 7.63 -1.96
C ASP A 32 -4.58 6.79 -2.20
N PHE A 33 -5.51 6.88 -1.27
CA PHE A 33 -6.82 6.27 -1.41
C PHE A 33 -7.92 7.25 -1.04
N ASP A 34 -9.09 7.07 -1.65
CA ASP A 34 -10.28 7.83 -1.29
C ASP A 34 -10.93 7.19 -0.04
N PRO A 35 -10.97 7.87 1.11
CA PRO A 35 -11.49 7.30 2.36
C PRO A 35 -13.01 7.11 2.37
N ARG A 36 -13.73 7.59 1.36
CA ARG A 36 -15.18 7.43 1.25
C ARG A 36 -15.56 6.19 0.45
N THR A 37 -14.74 5.83 -0.53
CA THR A 37 -15.02 4.78 -1.52
C THR A 37 -14.00 3.66 -1.52
N GLY A 38 -12.85 3.82 -0.86
CA GLY A 38 -11.73 2.87 -0.86
C GLY A 38 -11.02 2.77 -2.20
N ARG A 39 -11.26 3.70 -3.13
CA ARG A 39 -10.57 3.67 -4.43
C ARG A 39 -9.14 4.14 -4.29
N TRP A 40 -8.23 3.38 -4.89
CA TRP A 40 -6.80 3.69 -4.96
C TRP A 40 -6.23 3.27 -6.31
N GLU A 41 -5.01 3.71 -6.63
CA GLU A 41 -4.33 3.38 -7.88
C GLU A 41 -2.91 2.85 -7.63
N PHE A 42 -2.56 1.74 -8.29
CA PHE A 42 -1.22 1.17 -8.25
C PHE A 42 -0.45 1.46 -9.55
N SER A 43 0.05 2.69 -9.71
CA SER A 43 0.74 3.11 -10.93
C SER A 43 2.08 2.37 -11.18
N GLU A 44 2.76 1.88 -10.13
CA GLU A 44 4.08 1.22 -10.23
C GLU A 44 4.04 -0.32 -10.18
N ARG A 45 2.84 -0.90 -10.20
CA ARG A 45 2.62 -2.34 -10.16
C ARG A 45 3.44 -3.09 -11.22
N ASP A 46 3.37 -2.62 -12.47
CA ASP A 46 4.06 -3.21 -13.63
C ASP A 46 5.60 -3.22 -13.45
N LEU A 47 6.15 -2.23 -12.73
CA LEU A 47 7.59 -2.17 -12.42
C LEU A 47 7.96 -3.19 -11.34
N LEU A 48 7.15 -3.30 -10.30
CA LEU A 48 7.36 -4.25 -9.20
C LEU A 48 7.15 -5.69 -9.65
N GLU A 49 6.15 -5.95 -10.50
CA GLU A 49 5.88 -7.29 -11.06
C GLU A 49 7.07 -7.76 -11.90
N ARG A 50 7.72 -6.84 -12.60
CA ARG A 50 8.93 -7.14 -13.39
C ARG A 50 10.15 -7.42 -12.53
N ASP A 51 10.27 -6.75 -11.38
CA ASP A 51 11.47 -6.82 -10.53
C ASP A 51 11.39 -7.96 -9.48
N PHE A 52 10.25 -8.08 -8.81
CA PHE A 52 10.00 -9.01 -7.72
C PHE A 52 9.13 -10.22 -8.11
N GLY A 53 8.28 -10.06 -9.12
CA GLY A 53 7.36 -11.10 -9.61
C GLY A 53 5.90 -10.86 -9.20
N GLU A 54 4.97 -11.41 -10.00
CA GLU A 54 3.52 -11.26 -9.83
C GLU A 54 3.04 -11.73 -8.44
N ASP A 55 3.49 -12.90 -7.98
CA ASP A 55 3.09 -13.50 -6.68
C ASP A 55 3.46 -12.60 -5.49
N TRP A 56 4.60 -11.90 -5.57
CA TRP A 56 5.04 -10.98 -4.52
C TRP A 56 4.22 -9.68 -4.53
N VAL A 57 3.88 -9.20 -5.73
CA VAL A 57 3.07 -7.98 -5.88
C VAL A 57 1.62 -8.22 -5.50
N ASP A 58 1.08 -9.41 -5.77
CA ASP A 58 -0.26 -9.82 -5.35
C ASP A 58 -0.40 -9.80 -3.82
N ASP A 59 0.58 -10.34 -3.09
CA ASP A 59 0.63 -10.31 -1.62
C ASP A 59 0.75 -8.88 -1.06
N LEU A 60 1.53 -8.02 -1.73
CA LEU A 60 1.61 -6.59 -1.40
C LEU A 60 0.28 -5.86 -1.67
N GLU A 61 -0.35 -6.12 -2.81
CA GLU A 61 -1.64 -5.54 -3.21
C GLU A 61 -2.72 -5.92 -2.19
N GLU A 62 -2.81 -7.19 -1.79
CA GLU A 62 -3.75 -7.65 -0.75
C GLU A 62 -3.55 -6.91 0.59
N GLU A 63 -2.29 -6.69 1.01
CA GLU A 63 -2.01 -5.96 2.25
C GLU A 63 -2.39 -4.47 2.14
N ILE A 64 -2.12 -3.83 1.00
CA ILE A 64 -2.52 -2.44 0.75
C ILE A 64 -4.05 -2.33 0.77
N GLU A 65 -4.76 -3.21 0.08
CA GLU A 65 -6.23 -3.24 0.06
C GLU A 65 -6.80 -3.37 1.47
N ARG A 66 -6.26 -4.30 2.27
CA ARG A 66 -6.67 -4.51 3.66
C ARG A 66 -6.46 -3.25 4.53
N LEU A 67 -5.34 -2.57 4.37
CA LEU A 67 -5.05 -1.33 5.08
C LEU A 67 -6.01 -0.21 4.65
N ILE A 68 -6.30 -0.10 3.36
CA ILE A 68 -7.27 0.87 2.82
C ILE A 68 -8.67 0.61 3.37
N GLU A 69 -9.13 -0.64 3.38
CA GLU A 69 -10.41 -1.02 3.97
C GLU A 69 -10.49 -0.57 5.43
N THR A 70 -9.44 -0.84 6.21
CA THR A 70 -9.33 -0.40 7.61
C THR A 70 -9.39 1.13 7.73
N GLY A 71 -8.72 1.84 6.82
CA GLY A 71 -8.73 3.31 6.79
C GLY A 71 -10.09 3.89 6.44
N VAL A 72 -10.79 3.30 5.47
CA VAL A 72 -12.16 3.67 5.08
C VAL A 72 -13.13 3.45 6.24
N GLU A 73 -13.06 2.30 6.91
CA GLU A 73 -13.89 2.02 8.09
C GLU A 73 -13.63 3.05 9.20
N ALA A 74 -12.35 3.33 9.51
CA ALA A 74 -12.00 4.34 10.51
C ALA A 74 -12.52 5.75 10.17
N SER A 75 -12.50 6.13 8.89
CA SER A 75 -13.05 7.42 8.44
C SER A 75 -14.58 7.50 8.54
N GLN A 76 -15.28 6.37 8.47
CA GLN A 76 -16.75 6.32 8.59
C GLN A 76 -17.20 6.44 10.05
N ASP A 77 -16.46 5.85 10.99
CA ASP A 77 -16.74 5.90 12.43
C ASP A 77 -16.64 7.32 13.02
N GLU A 78 -15.85 8.23 12.42
CA GLU A 78 -15.75 9.62 12.89
C GLU A 78 -16.98 10.48 12.56
N GLU A 79 -17.87 10.02 11.68
CA GLU A 79 -19.10 10.75 11.29
C GLU A 79 -20.36 10.36 12.11
N GLU A 80 -20.28 9.41 13.06
CA GLU A 80 -21.42 8.93 13.88
C GLU A 80 -21.58 9.56 15.29
#